data_AF-A0AAD7IG06-F1
#
_entry.id   AF-A0AAD7IG06-F1
#
_cell.length_a   1.000
_cell.length_b   1.000
_cell.length_c   1.000
_cell.angle_alpha   90.00
_cell.angle_beta   90.00
_cell.angle_gamma   90.00
#
_symmetry.space_group_name_H-M   'P 1'
#
loop_
_entity.id
_entity.type
_entity.pdbx_description
1 polymer ?
#
loop_
_entity_poly.entity_id
_entity_poly.type
_entity_poly.pdbx_seq_one_letter_code
_entity_poly.pdbx_strand_id
1 'polypeptide(L)'
;MSFFKKIEGLVEKLPEGYQHTRDEIIGLINPNRRHDDPEEKRQNEIRAEINAGHRFDSFAAERSENFVKWHIDRHDYMWASPR
;
A
#
# COMPACT_ATOMS: atom_id res chain seq x y z
N MET A 1 34.96 -1.56 29.05
CA MET A 1 34.69 -1.26 27.63
C MET A 1 33.37 -1.81 27.07
N SER A 2 32.83 -2.94 27.57
CA SER A 2 31.57 -3.53 27.05
C SER A 2 30.28 -2.79 27.49
N PHE A 3 30.28 -2.23 28.71
CA PHE A 3 29.12 -1.52 29.28
C PHE A 3 28.83 -0.19 28.58
N PHE A 4 29.86 0.59 28.27
CA PHE A 4 29.72 1.87 27.55
C PHE A 4 29.21 1.68 26.11
N LYS A 5 29.69 0.65 25.40
CA LYS A 5 29.14 0.29 24.07
C LYS A 5 27.65 -0.07 24.11
N LYS A 6 27.18 -0.71 25.19
CA LYS A 6 25.75 -1.00 25.38
C LYS A 6 24.93 0.27 25.63
N ILE A 7 25.50 1.23 26.35
CA ILE A 7 24.84 2.53 26.61
C ILE A 7 24.81 3.37 25.33
N GLU A 8 25.90 3.44 24.58
CA GLU A 8 25.97 4.15 23.27
C GLU A 8 24.92 3.60 22.30
N GLY A 9 24.85 2.27 22.13
CA GLY A 9 23.83 1.64 21.26
C GLY A 9 22.39 1.77 21.78
N LEU A 10 22.19 2.11 23.05
CA LEU A 10 20.87 2.44 23.61
C LEU A 10 20.51 3.90 23.30
N VAL A 11 21.47 4.81 23.47
CA VAL A 11 21.32 6.24 23.17
C VAL A 11 21.05 6.48 21.69
N GLU A 12 21.67 5.71 20.81
CA GLU A 12 21.41 5.76 19.35
C GLU A 12 19.98 5.32 18.98
N LYS A 13 19.37 4.42 19.77
CA LYS A 13 18.01 3.88 19.51
C LYS A 13 16.89 4.65 20.22
N LEU A 14 17.21 5.51 21.18
CA LEU A 14 16.25 6.40 21.83
C LEU A 14 15.50 7.34 20.86
N PRO A 15 16.17 8.01 19.89
CA PRO A 15 15.45 8.85 18.93
C PRO A 15 14.49 8.04 18.05
N GLU A 16 14.89 6.83 17.62
CA GLU A 16 14.04 5.92 16.85
C GLU A 16 12.82 5.48 17.66
N GLY A 17 13.02 5.05 18.92
CA GLY A 17 11.94 4.65 19.82
C GLY A 17 10.96 5.79 20.13
N TYR A 18 11.46 7.02 20.27
CA TYR A 18 10.62 8.21 20.47
C TYR A 18 9.78 8.55 19.24
N GLN A 19 10.35 8.47 18.03
CA GLN A 19 9.59 8.70 16.80
C GLN A 19 8.53 7.63 16.59
N HIS A 20 8.86 6.35 16.82
CA HIS A 20 7.91 5.24 16.68
C HIS A 20 6.76 5.32 17.68
N THR A 21 7.05 5.59 18.96
CA THR A 21 6.00 5.77 19.98
C THR A 21 5.13 6.99 19.69
N ARG A 22 5.71 8.09 19.19
CA ARG A 22 4.97 9.26 18.74
C ARG A 22 4.05 8.93 17.57
N ASP A 23 4.54 8.23 16.55
CA ASP A 23 3.75 7.84 15.38
C ASP A 23 2.64 6.84 15.74
N GLU A 24 2.88 5.94 16.69
CA GLU A 24 1.90 4.99 17.21
C GLU A 24 0.79 5.70 18.00
N ILE A 25 1.14 6.66 18.86
CA ILE A 25 0.16 7.49 19.60
C ILE A 25 -0.68 8.33 18.62
N ILE A 26 -0.06 8.92 17.60
CA ILE A 26 -0.80 9.67 16.58
C ILE A 26 -1.69 8.72 15.77
N GLY A 27 -1.24 7.50 15.47
CA GLY A 27 -2.05 6.48 14.80
C GLY A 27 -3.22 5.97 15.64
N LEU A 28 -3.09 5.93 16.97
CA LEU A 28 -4.17 5.60 17.89
C LEU A 28 -5.23 6.71 17.99
N ILE A 29 -4.80 7.98 17.94
CA ILE A 29 -5.70 9.15 18.01
C ILE A 29 -6.35 9.44 16.65
N ASN A 30 -5.63 9.22 15.55
CA ASN A 30 -6.15 9.34 14.18
C ASN A 30 -5.88 8.05 13.37
N PRO A 31 -6.73 7.03 13.50
CA PRO A 31 -6.55 5.75 12.80
C PRO A 31 -6.59 5.86 11.27
N ASN A 32 -7.19 6.93 10.73
CA ASN A 32 -7.24 7.22 9.29
C ASN A 32 -6.07 8.11 8.80
N ARG A 33 -5.04 8.37 9.62
CA ARG A 33 -3.83 9.15 9.26
C ARG A 33 -3.07 8.61 8.04
N ARG A 34 -3.35 7.39 7.59
CA ARG A 34 -2.62 6.72 6.50
C ARG A 34 -2.65 7.46 5.14
N HIS A 35 -3.43 8.55 5.01
CA HIS A 35 -3.49 9.39 3.81
C HIS A 35 -3.61 10.90 4.12
N ASP A 36 -2.71 11.43 4.96
CA ASP A 36 -2.69 12.87 5.29
C ASP A 36 -1.86 13.74 4.33
N ASP A 37 -1.09 13.14 3.41
CA ASP A 37 -0.33 13.90 2.43
C ASP A 37 -1.28 14.56 1.40
N PRO A 38 -1.21 15.89 1.20
CA PRO A 38 -2.06 16.59 0.24
C PRO A 38 -1.89 16.08 -1.20
N GLU A 39 -0.73 15.53 -1.55
CA GLU A 39 -0.50 14.91 -2.85
C GLU A 39 -1.26 13.58 -2.98
N GLU A 40 -1.24 12.73 -1.96
CA GLU A 40 -2.00 11.47 -1.98
C GLU A 40 -3.52 11.70 -2.11
N LYS A 41 -4.05 12.74 -1.48
CA LYS A 41 -5.47 13.13 -1.62
C LYS A 41 -5.81 13.52 -3.06
N ARG A 42 -4.99 14.36 -3.70
CA ARG A 42 -5.17 14.75 -5.11
C ARG A 42 -5.11 13.55 -6.05
N GLN A 43 -4.16 12.64 -5.83
CA GLN A 43 -4.06 11.42 -6.64
C GLN A 43 -5.31 10.53 -6.47
N ASN A 44 -5.87 10.47 -5.26
CA ASN A 44 -7.12 9.76 -5.00
C ASN A 44 -8.33 10.43 -5.67
N GLU A 45 -8.41 11.77 -5.67
CA GLU A 45 -9.45 12.52 -6.36
C GLU A 45 -9.42 12.27 -7.88
N ILE A 46 -8.24 12.32 -8.50
CA ILE A 46 -8.05 12.03 -9.92
C ILE A 46 -8.46 10.58 -10.25
N ARG A 47 -8.07 9.61 -9.41
CA ARG A 47 -8.48 8.21 -9.59
C ARG A 47 -9.98 8.03 -9.43
N ALA A 48 -10.59 8.72 -8.47
CA ALA A 48 -12.03 8.68 -8.26
C ALA A 48 -12.79 9.24 -9.47
N GLU A 49 -12.31 10.32 -10.07
CA GLU A 49 -12.86 10.90 -11.29
C GLU A 49 -12.78 9.93 -12.48
N ILE A 50 -11.61 9.29 -12.68
CA ILE A 50 -11.44 8.28 -13.73
C ILE A 50 -12.37 7.08 -13.51
N ASN A 51 -12.46 6.59 -12.28
CA ASN A 51 -13.30 5.45 -11.93
C ASN A 51 -14.78 5.74 -12.17
N ALA A 52 -15.25 6.95 -11.84
CA ALA A 52 -16.63 7.38 -12.08
C ALA A 52 -17.01 7.37 -13.57
N GLY A 53 -16.02 7.49 -14.47
CA GLY A 53 -16.21 7.37 -15.91
C GLY A 53 -16.27 5.92 -16.42
N HIS A 54 -15.97 4.93 -15.58
CA HIS A 54 -15.96 3.52 -15.96
C HIS A 54 -17.15 2.76 -15.34
N ARG A 55 -17.46 1.61 -15.93
CA ARG A 55 -18.50 0.73 -15.41
C ARG A 55 -18.10 0.21 -14.02
N PHE A 56 -19.02 0.28 -13.05
CA PHE A 56 -18.85 -0.20 -11.68
C PHE A 56 -17.75 0.53 -10.87
N ASP A 57 -17.48 1.80 -11.16
CA ASP A 57 -16.39 2.56 -10.49
C ASP A 57 -15.02 1.86 -10.61
N SER A 58 -14.82 1.13 -11.71
CA SER A 58 -13.61 0.36 -11.99
C SER A 58 -12.45 1.27 -12.37
N PHE A 59 -11.23 0.91 -11.97
CA PHE A 59 -10.02 1.58 -12.48
C PHE A 59 -9.79 1.32 -13.98
N ALA A 60 -10.29 0.20 -14.49
CA ALA A 60 -10.10 -0.21 -15.88
C ALA A 60 -11.34 0.13 -16.71
N ALA A 61 -11.11 0.81 -17.84
CA ALA A 61 -12.10 1.03 -18.88
C ALA A 61 -12.51 -0.28 -19.56
N GLU A 62 -13.71 -0.31 -20.13
CA GLU A 62 -14.16 -1.39 -21.00
C GLU A 62 -13.35 -1.39 -22.31
N ARG A 63 -12.89 -2.57 -22.73
CA ARG A 63 -12.13 -2.75 -23.98
C ARG A 63 -12.87 -3.74 -24.87
N SER A 64 -13.18 -3.32 -26.10
CA SER A 64 -13.67 -4.20 -27.15
C SER A 64 -12.53 -5.00 -27.78
N GLU A 65 -12.86 -6.09 -28.48
CA GLU A 65 -11.92 -6.89 -29.28
C GLU A 65 -10.84 -7.66 -28.49
N ASN A 66 -11.05 -7.88 -27.20
CA ASN A 66 -10.17 -8.75 -26.42
C ASN A 66 -10.38 -10.23 -26.78
N PHE A 67 -9.28 -10.95 -27.00
CA PHE A 67 -9.29 -12.41 -27.03
C PHE A 67 -9.27 -12.96 -25.61
N VAL A 68 -10.39 -13.51 -25.15
CA VAL A 68 -10.56 -14.02 -23.78
C VAL A 68 -10.64 -15.54 -23.79
N LYS A 69 -9.87 -16.20 -22.90
CA LYS A 69 -9.93 -17.64 -22.65
C LYS A 69 -10.15 -17.90 -21.16
N TRP A 70 -11.16 -18.70 -20.83
CA TRP A 70 -11.44 -19.17 -19.48
C TRP A 70 -10.87 -20.58 -19.27
N HIS A 71 -10.57 -20.91 -18.02
CA HIS A 71 -10.08 -22.22 -17.60
C HIS A 71 -10.94 -22.66 -16.41
N ILE A 72 -11.41 -23.91 -16.41
CA ILE A 72 -12.18 -24.48 -15.28
C ILE A 72 -11.24 -25.12 -14.27
N ASP A 73 -10.24 -25.86 -14.77
CA ASP A 73 -9.27 -26.54 -13.92
C ASP A 73 -7.93 -25.79 -13.88
N ARG A 74 -7.27 -25.90 -12.73
CA ARG A 74 -5.96 -25.33 -12.46
C ARG A 74 -4.88 -25.93 -13.34
N HIS A 75 -4.99 -27.20 -13.71
CA HIS A 75 -4.01 -27.86 -14.58
C HIS A 75 -3.85 -27.10 -15.90
N ASP A 76 -4.95 -26.82 -16.58
CA ASP A 76 -4.94 -26.13 -17.87
C ASP A 76 -4.53 -24.66 -17.73
N TYR A 77 -4.90 -24.00 -16.64
CA TYR A 77 -4.45 -22.65 -16.33
C TYR A 77 -2.93 -22.57 -16.08
N MET A 78 -2.39 -23.53 -15.34
CA MET A 78 -0.95 -23.58 -15.04
C MET A 78 -0.13 -23.96 -16.26
N TRP A 79 -0.65 -24.82 -17.14
CA TRP A 79 -0.02 -25.11 -18.43
C TRP A 79 0.01 -23.89 -19.36
N ALA A 80 -1.05 -23.08 -19.35
CA ALA A 80 -1.14 -21.86 -20.16
C ALA A 80 -0.26 -20.70 -19.65
N SER A 81 0.31 -20.80 -18.45
CA SER A 81 1.17 -19.78 -17.84
C SER A 81 2.64 -20.16 -17.98
N PRO A 82 3.34 -19.75 -19.06
CA PRO A 82 4.77 -20.02 -19.20
C PRO A 82 5.55 -19.33 -18.08
N ARG A 83 6.59 -20.00 -17.59
CA ARG A 83 7.52 -19.46 -16.58
C ARG A 83 8.44 -18.39 -17.17
#